data_AF-A0A3M5J0N3-F1
#
_entry.id   AF-A0A3M5J0N3-F1
#
_cell.length_a   1.000
_cell.length_b   1.000
_cell.length_c   1.000
_cell.angle_alpha   90.00
_cell.angle_beta   90.00
_cell.angle_gamma   90.00
#
_symmetry.space_group_name_H-M   'P 1'
#
loop_
_entity.id
_entity.type
_entity.pdbx_description
1 polymer ?
#
loop_
_entity_poly.entity_id
_entity_poly.type
_entity_poly.pdbx_seq_one_letter_code
_entity_poly.pdbx_strand_id
1 'polypeptide(L)'
;MPTVAKPYDFIDETSRYPLRQSRVAQPPIKALQVVPARHPGRWVGSIFAALVLVAIVHSLATNPRWEWGVFGQWFFSPSVLRGLAQTLLLTLLSTVFSIILGTALALARLSGSPLLAALAWGYIWFFRSMPALLVLIFLYNFAYL
;
A
#
# COMPACT_ATOMS: atom_id res chain seq x y z
N MET A 1 -9.71 38.66 -24.54
CA MET A 1 -8.99 38.96 -23.28
C MET A 1 -9.87 38.53 -22.12
N PRO A 2 -9.51 37.51 -21.32
CA PRO A 2 -10.25 37.17 -20.11
C PRO A 2 -9.91 38.19 -19.02
N THR A 3 -10.91 38.91 -18.54
CA THR A 3 -10.79 39.85 -17.40
C THR A 3 -10.57 39.06 -16.13
N VAL A 4 -9.33 39.05 -15.64
CA VAL A 4 -8.97 38.56 -14.31
C VAL A 4 -9.70 39.46 -13.30
N ALA A 5 -10.66 38.89 -12.57
CA ALA A 5 -11.35 39.58 -11.48
C ALA A 5 -10.31 40.05 -10.46
N LYS A 6 -10.31 41.34 -10.14
CA LYS A 6 -9.32 41.90 -9.22
C LYS A 6 -9.67 41.49 -7.79
N PRO A 7 -8.69 41.17 -6.93
CA PRO A 7 -8.94 40.80 -5.53
C PRO A 7 -9.75 41.83 -4.72
N TYR A 8 -9.83 43.08 -5.19
CA TYR A 8 -10.57 44.16 -4.54
C TYR A 8 -12.05 44.25 -4.96
N ASP A 9 -12.46 43.63 -6.07
CA ASP A 9 -13.87 43.62 -6.50
C ASP A 9 -14.76 42.84 -5.52
N PHE A 10 -14.19 41.90 -4.77
CA PHE A 10 -14.89 41.10 -3.77
C PHE A 10 -15.25 41.88 -2.49
N ILE A 11 -14.62 43.03 -2.25
CA ILE A 11 -14.78 43.76 -0.98
C ILE A 11 -16.03 44.64 -1.02
N ASP A 12 -16.40 45.17 -2.19
CA ASP A 12 -17.53 46.11 -2.33
C ASP A 12 -18.90 45.41 -2.39
N GLU A 13 -18.94 44.12 -2.74
CA GLU A 13 -20.19 43.37 -2.89
C GLU A 13 -20.81 42.93 -1.54
N THR A 14 -19.99 42.86 -0.49
CA THR A 14 -20.45 42.49 0.87
C THR A 14 -21.26 43.58 1.57
N SER A 15 -21.23 44.82 1.08
CA SER A 15 -21.93 45.97 1.67
C SER A 15 -23.36 46.15 1.16
N ARG A 16 -23.73 45.53 0.03
CA ARG A 16 -25.04 45.71 -0.64
C ARG A 16 -26.16 44.84 -0.08
N TYR A 17 -25.84 43.86 0.76
CA TYR A 17 -26.85 43.07 1.45
C TYR A 17 -27.07 43.67 2.83
N PRO A 18 -28.28 44.17 3.16
CA PRO A 18 -28.58 44.41 4.56
C PRO A 18 -28.46 43.05 5.24
N LEU A 19 -27.43 42.88 6.08
CA LEU A 19 -27.31 41.75 6.98
C LEU A 19 -28.56 41.81 7.86
N ARG A 20 -29.63 41.16 7.42
CA ARG A 20 -30.71 40.75 8.30
C ARG A 20 -30.02 39.80 9.27
N GLN A 21 -29.53 40.38 10.36
CA GLN A 21 -29.25 39.67 11.59
C GLN A 21 -30.60 39.12 12.02
N SER A 22 -31.00 38.03 11.37
CA SER A 22 -31.88 37.05 11.91
C SER A 22 -31.21 36.71 13.23
N ARG A 23 -31.66 37.35 14.31
CA ARG A 23 -31.43 36.90 15.66
C ARG A 23 -32.11 35.55 15.71
N VAL A 24 -31.42 34.53 15.18
CA VAL A 24 -31.75 33.14 15.43
C VAL A 24 -31.63 33.08 16.92
N ALA A 25 -32.77 33.05 17.60
CA ALA A 25 -32.82 32.89 19.04
C ALA A 25 -31.98 31.65 19.31
N GLN A 26 -30.78 31.84 19.85
CA GLN A 26 -29.96 30.73 20.32
C GLN A 26 -30.81 30.10 21.42
N PRO A 27 -31.32 28.87 21.22
CA PRO A 27 -32.01 28.20 22.30
C PRO A 27 -31.03 28.15 23.48
N PRO A 28 -31.49 28.38 24.70
CA PRO A 28 -30.62 28.44 25.87
C PRO A 28 -29.71 27.20 25.86
N ILE A 29 -28.39 27.41 25.97
CA ILE A 29 -27.40 26.34 26.14
C ILE A 29 -27.59 25.77 27.55
N LYS A 30 -28.70 25.07 27.74
CA LYS A 30 -29.07 24.34 28.93
C LYS A 30 -29.54 22.99 28.41
N ALA A 31 -28.63 22.02 28.52
CA ALA A 31 -28.79 20.63 28.14
C ALA A 31 -28.74 20.33 26.63
N LEU A 32 -27.55 20.45 26.01
CA LEU A 32 -27.13 19.29 25.20
C LEU A 32 -26.87 18.16 26.20
N GLN A 33 -27.94 17.45 26.56
CA GLN A 33 -27.84 16.23 27.32
C GLN A 33 -27.17 15.21 26.39
N VAL A 34 -25.87 14.97 26.60
CA VAL A 34 -25.15 13.89 25.95
C VAL A 34 -25.76 12.59 26.48
N VAL A 35 -26.81 12.12 25.82
CA VAL A 35 -27.35 10.79 26.05
C VAL A 35 -26.38 9.83 25.39
N PRO A 36 -25.71 8.93 26.15
CA PRO A 36 -24.81 7.95 25.56
C PRO A 36 -25.64 7.09 24.61
N ALA A 37 -25.36 7.17 23.32
CA ALA A 37 -25.96 6.30 22.33
C ALA A 37 -25.48 4.88 22.63
N ARG A 38 -26.33 4.10 23.31
CA ARG A 38 -26.08 2.70 23.58
C ARG A 38 -26.34 1.96 22.27
N HIS A 39 -25.32 1.31 21.71
CA HIS A 39 -25.43 0.57 20.44
C HIS A 39 -25.53 -0.94 20.71
N PRO A 40 -26.65 -1.45 21.25
CA PRO A 40 -26.77 -2.87 21.61
C PRO A 40 -26.59 -3.78 20.39
N GLY A 41 -26.98 -3.34 19.19
CA GLY A 41 -26.77 -4.08 17.94
C GLY A 41 -25.30 -4.32 17.59
N ARG A 42 -24.38 -3.42 17.96
CA ARG A 42 -22.93 -3.62 17.76
C ARG A 42 -22.40 -4.70 18.71
N TRP A 43 -22.89 -4.76 19.94
CA TRP A 43 -22.51 -5.78 20.91
C TRP A 43 -22.99 -7.17 20.48
N VAL A 44 -24.25 -7.28 20.05
CA VAL A 44 -24.79 -8.55 19.54
C VAL A 44 -24.03 -9.00 18.28
N GLY A 45 -23.75 -8.09 17.34
CA GLY A 45 -22.97 -8.38 16.15
C GLY A 45 -21.52 -8.80 16.46
N SER A 46 -20.86 -8.13 17.41
CA SER A 46 -19.52 -8.49 17.85
C SER A 46 -19.48 -9.84 18.56
N ILE A 47 -20.46 -10.14 19.42
CA ILE A 47 -20.56 -11.45 20.09
C ILE A 47 -20.79 -12.55 19.06
N PHE A 48 -21.70 -12.33 18.10
CA PHE A 48 -21.95 -13.29 17.03
C PHE A 48 -20.71 -13.51 16.16
N ALA A 49 -20.03 -12.45 15.73
CA ALA A 49 -18.80 -12.55 14.96
C ALA A 49 -17.68 -13.26 15.72
N ALA A 50 -17.54 -12.99 17.03
CA ALA A 50 -16.59 -13.68 17.89
C ALA A 50 -16.93 -15.19 17.99
N LEU A 51 -18.20 -15.54 18.17
CA LEU A 51 -18.65 -16.94 18.19
C LEU A 51 -18.34 -17.67 16.88
N VAL A 52 -18.60 -17.03 15.73
CA VAL A 52 -18.27 -17.59 14.41
C VAL A 52 -16.77 -17.78 14.26
N LEU A 53 -15.96 -16.78 14.64
CA LEU A 53 -14.51 -16.87 14.57
C LEU A 53 -13.98 -18.00 15.47
N VAL A 54 -14.50 -18.14 16.68
CA VAL A 54 -14.17 -19.25 17.59
C VAL A 54 -14.56 -20.59 16.97
N ALA A 55 -15.74 -20.70 16.35
CA ALA A 55 -16.17 -21.92 15.68
C ALA A 55 -15.24 -22.29 14.50
N ILE A 56 -14.79 -21.30 13.72
CA ILE A 56 -13.83 -21.51 12.63
C ILE A 56 -12.49 -21.98 13.19
N VAL A 57 -11.95 -21.28 14.18
CA VAL A 57 -10.65 -21.63 14.79
C VAL A 57 -10.70 -23.02 15.42
N HIS A 58 -11.79 -23.35 16.12
CA HIS A 58 -12.01 -24.68 16.67
C HIS A 58 -12.08 -25.74 15.56
N SER A 59 -12.85 -25.48 14.49
CA SER A 59 -12.95 -26.39 13.35
C SER A 59 -11.65 -26.50 12.55
N LEU A 60 -10.76 -25.52 12.58
CA LEU A 60 -9.42 -25.65 12.00
C LEU A 60 -8.58 -26.53 12.91
N ALA A 61 -8.49 -26.17 14.20
CA ALA A 61 -7.55 -26.79 15.13
C ALA A 61 -7.88 -28.24 15.51
N THR A 62 -9.16 -28.57 15.76
CA THR A 62 -9.55 -29.88 16.31
C THR A 62 -10.05 -30.87 15.28
N ASN A 63 -10.30 -30.44 14.03
CA ASN A 63 -10.88 -31.32 13.04
C ASN A 63 -9.78 -32.19 12.39
N PRO A 64 -9.85 -33.52 12.55
CA PRO A 64 -8.80 -34.43 12.07
C PRO A 64 -8.63 -34.43 10.54
N ARG A 65 -9.62 -33.94 9.78
CA ARG A 65 -9.53 -33.81 8.31
C ARG A 65 -8.46 -32.84 7.82
N TRP A 66 -8.00 -31.92 8.68
CA TRP A 66 -6.93 -30.99 8.32
C TRP A 66 -5.54 -31.63 8.37
N GLU A 67 -5.41 -32.78 9.04
CA GLU A 67 -4.17 -33.55 9.13
C GLU A 67 -2.94 -32.69 9.47
N TRP A 68 -3.04 -31.89 10.54
CA TRP A 68 -1.96 -30.99 10.98
C TRP A 68 -0.58 -31.66 11.12
N GLY A 69 -0.56 -32.96 11.42
CA GLY A 69 0.66 -33.77 11.45
C GLY A 69 1.32 -33.90 10.07
N VAL A 70 0.54 -34.15 9.01
CA VAL A 70 1.03 -34.24 7.62
C VAL A 70 1.50 -32.88 7.14
N PHE A 71 0.74 -31.81 7.43
CA PHE A 71 1.16 -30.45 7.12
C PHE A 71 2.53 -30.13 7.75
N GLY A 72 2.70 -30.41 9.05
CA GLY A 72 3.96 -30.18 9.74
C GLY A 72 5.12 -30.98 9.13
N GLN A 73 4.90 -32.25 8.79
CA GLN A 73 5.92 -33.09 8.16
C GLN A 73 6.42 -32.52 6.82
N TRP A 74 5.52 -32.04 5.95
CA TRP A 74 5.92 -31.47 4.67
C TRP A 74 6.47 -30.05 4.79
N PHE A 75 5.88 -29.22 5.66
CA PHE A 75 6.31 -27.84 5.87
C PHE A 75 7.73 -27.77 6.46
N PHE A 76 8.05 -28.65 7.40
CA PHE A 76 9.39 -28.78 7.99
C PHE A 76 10.27 -29.82 7.30
N SER A 77 9.86 -30.31 6.12
CA SER A 77 10.69 -31.24 5.35
C SER A 77 12.01 -30.56 4.96
N PRO A 78 13.16 -31.28 4.95
CA PRO A 78 14.44 -30.71 4.56
C PRO A 78 14.43 -30.07 3.18
N SER A 79 13.65 -30.61 2.24
CA SER A 79 13.51 -30.08 0.88
C SER A 79 12.84 -28.71 0.86
N VAL A 80 11.74 -28.53 1.61
CA VAL A 80 11.02 -27.24 1.69
C VAL A 80 11.87 -26.20 2.41
N LEU A 81 12.50 -26.55 3.52
CA LEU A 81 13.35 -25.63 4.28
C LEU A 81 14.59 -25.22 3.48
N ARG A 82 15.20 -26.13 2.72
CA ARG A 82 16.31 -25.80 1.80
C ARG A 82 15.85 -24.86 0.68
N GLY A 83 14.71 -25.14 0.06
CA GLY A 83 14.14 -24.27 -0.98
C GLY A 83 13.80 -22.87 -0.45
N LEU A 84 13.22 -22.79 0.75
CA LEU A 84 12.97 -21.53 1.45
C LEU A 84 14.28 -20.77 1.70
N ALA A 85 15.29 -21.44 2.25
CA ALA A 85 16.60 -20.84 2.53
C ALA A 85 17.27 -20.34 1.24
N GLN A 86 17.19 -21.11 0.15
CA GLN A 86 17.72 -20.69 -1.15
C GLN A 86 16.98 -19.46 -1.69
N THR A 87 15.66 -19.42 -1.60
CA THR A 87 14.85 -18.27 -2.04
C THR A 87 15.20 -17.02 -1.23
N LEU A 88 15.33 -17.15 0.09
CA LEU A 88 15.73 -16.04 0.97
C LEU A 88 17.15 -15.56 0.67
N LEU A 89 18.09 -16.48 0.46
CA LEU A 89 19.46 -16.15 0.11
C LEU A 89 19.53 -15.43 -1.23
N LEU A 90 18.87 -15.95 -2.27
CA LEU A 90 18.82 -15.32 -3.58
C LEU A 90 18.13 -13.95 -3.53
N THR A 91 17.05 -13.82 -2.76
CA THR A 91 16.34 -12.54 -2.56
C THR A 91 17.26 -11.53 -1.88
N LEU A 92 17.98 -11.94 -0.83
CA LEU A 92 18.91 -11.08 -0.13
C LEU A 92 20.04 -10.62 -1.06
N LEU A 93 20.70 -11.56 -1.75
CA LEU A 93 21.76 -11.24 -2.70
C LEU A 93 21.24 -10.32 -3.81
N SER A 94 20.11 -10.67 -4.44
CA SER A 94 19.49 -9.86 -5.49
C SER A 94 19.16 -8.45 -5.00
N THR A 95 18.63 -8.31 -3.80
CA THR A 95 18.31 -7.00 -3.20
C THR A 95 19.57 -6.18 -2.97
N VAL A 96 20.62 -6.78 -2.40
CA VAL A 96 21.90 -6.10 -2.18
C VAL A 96 22.51 -5.63 -3.49
N PHE A 97 22.58 -6.51 -4.51
CA PHE A 97 23.06 -6.13 -5.84
C PHE A 97 22.20 -5.05 -6.48
N SER A 98 20.88 -5.13 -6.35
CA SER A 98 19.94 -4.13 -6.87
C SER A 98 20.16 -2.77 -6.22
N ILE A 99 20.39 -2.73 -4.90
CA ILE A 99 20.66 -1.48 -4.18
C ILE A 99 22.00 -0.89 -4.63
N ILE A 100 23.07 -1.68 -4.69
CA ILE A 100 24.39 -1.20 -5.12
C ILE A 100 24.31 -0.61 -6.53
N LEU A 101 23.74 -1.36 -7.48
CA LEU A 101 23.64 -0.95 -8.87
C LEU A 101 22.67 0.23 -9.05
N GLY A 102 21.51 0.20 -8.40
CA GLY A 102 20.54 1.30 -8.43
C GLY A 102 21.10 2.59 -7.83
N THR A 103 21.87 2.49 -6.74
CA THR A 103 22.54 3.64 -6.13
C THR A 103 23.62 4.19 -7.04
N ALA A 104 24.45 3.33 -7.64
CA ALA A 104 25.47 3.76 -8.60
C ALA A 104 24.85 4.49 -9.81
N LEU A 105 23.74 3.98 -10.35
CA LEU A 105 22.99 4.62 -11.44
C LEU A 105 22.34 5.94 -11.01
N ALA A 106 21.81 6.02 -9.79
CA ALA A 106 21.25 7.26 -9.25
C ALA A 106 22.33 8.35 -9.12
N LEU A 107 23.52 7.98 -8.63
CA LEU A 107 24.67 8.89 -8.57
C LEU A 107 25.13 9.30 -9.98
N ALA A 108 25.20 8.36 -10.92
CA ALA A 108 25.53 8.64 -12.31
C ALA A 108 24.53 9.61 -12.98
N ARG A 109 23.23 9.51 -12.67
CA ARG A 109 22.23 10.47 -13.15
C ARG A 109 22.37 11.87 -12.56
N LEU A 110 22.85 11.99 -11.33
CA LEU A 110 23.10 13.28 -10.69
C LEU A 110 24.44 13.89 -11.09
N SER A 111 25.32 13.10 -11.70
CA SER A 111 26.63 13.57 -12.15
C SER A 111 26.49 14.63 -13.24
N GLY A 112 27.33 15.67 -13.17
CA GLY A 112 27.34 16.75 -14.17
C GLY A 112 27.88 16.35 -15.55
N SER A 113 28.34 15.11 -15.73
CA SER A 113 28.84 14.63 -17.02
C SER A 113 27.69 14.08 -17.87
N PRO A 114 27.43 14.66 -19.05
CA PRO A 114 26.28 14.27 -19.88
C PRO A 114 26.37 12.82 -20.37
N LEU A 115 27.58 12.27 -20.50
CA LEU A 115 27.80 10.88 -20.91
C LEU A 115 27.32 9.87 -19.84
N LEU A 116 27.70 10.05 -18.57
CA LEU A 116 27.27 9.17 -17.49
C LEU A 116 25.76 9.29 -17.26
N ALA A 117 25.23 10.52 -17.31
CA ALA A 117 23.80 10.75 -17.18
C ALA A 117 22.99 10.10 -18.34
N ALA A 118 23.48 10.20 -19.58
CA ALA A 118 22.84 9.57 -20.74
C ALA A 118 22.90 8.04 -20.67
N LEU A 119 24.03 7.45 -20.28
CA LEU A 119 24.15 6.00 -20.09
C LEU A 119 23.22 5.49 -19.00
N ALA A 120 23.16 6.18 -17.85
CA ALA A 120 22.25 5.81 -16.77
C ALA A 120 20.78 5.96 -17.18
N TRP A 121 20.44 7.00 -17.93
CA TRP A 121 19.10 7.19 -18.50
C TRP A 121 18.73 6.05 -19.46
N GLY A 122 19.63 5.69 -20.38
CA GLY A 122 19.43 4.60 -21.34
C GLY A 122 19.28 3.25 -20.67
N TYR A 123 20.11 2.93 -19.68
CA TYR A 123 19.99 1.71 -18.89
C TYR A 123 18.61 1.61 -18.22
N ILE A 124 18.19 2.66 -17.50
CA ILE A 124 16.89 2.65 -16.79
C ILE A 124 15.75 2.51 -17.79
N TRP A 125 15.78 3.25 -18.90
CA TRP A 125 14.74 3.17 -19.92
C TRP A 125 14.64 1.77 -20.54
N PHE A 126 15.77 1.14 -20.86
CA PHE A 126 15.83 -0.21 -21.42
C PHE A 126 15.20 -1.24 -20.49
N PHE A 127 15.68 -1.33 -19.25
CA PHE A 127 15.20 -2.33 -18.28
C PHE A 127 13.75 -2.11 -17.89
N ARG A 128 13.26 -0.85 -17.91
CA ARG A 128 11.87 -0.54 -17.57
C ARG A 128 10.90 -0.78 -18.73
N SER A 129 11.38 -0.77 -19.97
CA SER A 129 10.54 -0.94 -21.17
C SER A 129 10.55 -2.37 -21.71
N MET A 130 11.52 -3.20 -21.31
CA MET A 130 11.61 -4.59 -21.76
C MET A 130 10.58 -5.50 -21.06
N PRO A 131 9.72 -6.20 -21.82
CA PRO A 131 8.86 -7.25 -21.28
C PRO A 131 9.69 -8.35 -20.61
N ALA A 132 9.30 -8.75 -19.39
CA ALA A 132 9.98 -9.81 -18.64
C ALA A 132 10.04 -11.14 -19.42
N LEU A 133 9.02 -11.43 -20.23
CA LEU A 133 8.99 -12.62 -21.10
C LEU A 133 10.14 -12.62 -22.12
N LEU A 134 10.47 -11.47 -22.72
CA LEU A 134 11.58 -11.40 -23.68
C LEU A 134 12.90 -11.72 -22.98
N VAL A 135 13.14 -11.12 -21.81
CA VAL A 135 14.35 -11.38 -21.02
C VAL A 135 14.47 -12.87 -20.70
N LEU A 136 13.37 -13.53 -20.30
CA LEU A 136 13.36 -14.96 -19.99
C LEU A 136 13.61 -15.83 -21.23
N ILE A 137 13.02 -15.51 -22.38
CA ILE A 137 13.24 -16.25 -23.64
C ILE A 137 14.69 -16.15 -24.08
N PHE A 138 15.27 -14.94 -24.05
CA PHE A 138 16.68 -14.74 -24.40
C PHE A 138 17.62 -15.49 -23.45
N LEU A 139 17.38 -15.41 -22.14
CA LEU A 139 18.16 -16.14 -21.13
C LEU A 139 18.05 -17.65 -21.31
N TYR A 140 16.85 -18.17 -21.54
CA TYR A 140 16.63 -19.60 -21.76
C TYR A 140 17.35 -20.10 -23.01
N ASN A 141 17.25 -19.38 -24.13
CA ASN A 141 17.90 -19.76 -25.37
C ASN A 141 19.44 -19.71 -25.26
N PHE A 142 19.98 -18.71 -24.54
CA PHE A 142 21.41 -18.61 -24.29
C PHE A 142 21.93 -19.72 -23.36
N ALA A 143 21.14 -20.16 -22.37
CA ALA A 143 21.51 -21.25 -21.47
C ALA A 143 21.48 -22.64 -22.15
N TYR A 144 20.79 -22.76 -23.29
CA TYR A 144 20.71 -24.00 -24.07
C TYR A 144 21.88 -24.17 -25.06
N LEU A 145 22.51 -23.06 -25.47
CA LEU A 145 23.67 -23.04 -26.37
C LEU A 145 24.96 -23.37 -25.63
#